data_AF-A0A9D7MN31-F1
#
_entry.id   AF-A0A9D7MN31-F1
#
_cell.length_a   1.000
_cell.length_b   1.000
_cell.length_c   1.000
_cell.angle_alpha   90.00
_cell.angle_beta   90.00
_cell.angle_gamma   90.00
#
_symmetry.space_group_name_H-M   'P 1'
#
loop_
_entity.id
_entity.type
_entity.pdbx_description
1 polymer ?
#
loop_
_entity_poly.entity_id
_entity_poly.type
_entity_poly.pdbx_seq_one_letter_code
_entity_poly.pdbx_strand_id
1 'polypeptide(L)'
;MFWYDKCDMWIDRIRVEDEPAHNLLTLKSSELEEYIRAEVQDIAMAEINSGNESPYKFYIEEFEMNHLPCIGYLNKKIIEYSNGRMSLMVNYNHDLVKAFIPNSWQKLFSPQQVKKYLIDSAGLREIFTECYNLEGWRDDEHGGGRESYVPTTLYNRQNYQILDGIPAYKKQPADYDDWIQNHFDNYGETGLNLRHILQFSDSVSRLGNVPFQFLHQAHLWMAKGHMLKEPTNEEMALTANLAISYGAKGLMYFAWGSSNSTYDTARVDSTGPVICSRGLVNTDYTPAG
;
A
#
# COMPACT_ATOMS: atom_id res chain seq x y z
N MET A 1 -12.75 -23.65 -29.32
CA MET A 1 -12.23 -25.02 -29.46
C MET A 1 -12.21 -25.61 -28.06
N PHE A 2 -13.07 -26.59 -27.77
CA PHE A 2 -13.07 -27.31 -26.48
C PHE A 2 -12.47 -28.69 -26.73
N TRP A 3 -11.43 -29.05 -25.97
CA TRP A 3 -10.76 -30.35 -26.10
C TRP A 3 -10.85 -31.09 -24.76
N TYR A 4 -11.33 -32.33 -24.80
CA TYR A 4 -11.70 -33.16 -23.63
C TYR A 4 -10.68 -34.28 -23.33
N ASP A 5 -9.38 -34.07 -23.56
CA ASP A 5 -8.36 -35.07 -23.22
C ASP A 5 -7.04 -34.43 -22.75
N LYS A 6 -6.18 -35.21 -22.08
CA LYS A 6 -4.86 -34.80 -21.61
C LYS A 6 -3.94 -34.59 -22.81
N CYS A 7 -3.40 -33.40 -23.00
CA CYS A 7 -2.32 -33.15 -23.96
C CYS A 7 -1.03 -32.79 -23.23
N ASP A 8 0.08 -33.30 -23.74
CA ASP A 8 1.42 -32.83 -23.36
C ASP A 8 1.69 -31.51 -24.07
N MET A 9 1.76 -30.43 -23.30
CA MET A 9 2.09 -29.10 -23.81
C MET A 9 3.57 -28.83 -23.62
N TRP A 10 4.28 -28.65 -24.74
CA TRP A 10 5.68 -28.24 -24.75
C TRP A 10 5.74 -26.74 -24.99
N ILE A 11 6.02 -25.97 -23.94
CA ILE A 11 6.22 -24.52 -24.05
C ILE A 11 7.70 -24.26 -24.27
N ASP A 12 8.08 -23.98 -25.52
CA ASP A 12 9.48 -23.78 -25.91
C ASP A 12 10.05 -22.45 -25.35
N ARG A 13 9.22 -21.39 -25.35
CA ARG A 13 9.58 -20.09 -24.76
C ARG A 13 8.34 -19.30 -24.39
N ILE A 14 8.29 -18.83 -23.14
CA ILE A 14 7.42 -17.72 -22.73
C ILE A 14 8.29 -16.48 -22.64
N ARG A 15 7.93 -15.42 -23.36
CA ARG A 15 8.48 -14.07 -23.16
C ARG A 15 7.33 -13.17 -22.74
N VAL A 16 7.42 -12.59 -21.55
CA VAL A 16 6.56 -11.48 -21.15
C VAL A 16 7.23 -10.21 -21.68
N GLU A 17 6.60 -9.57 -22.66
CA GLU A 17 7.07 -8.30 -23.19
C GLU A 17 6.31 -7.16 -22.51
N ASP A 18 6.99 -6.50 -21.59
CA ASP A 18 6.61 -5.18 -21.08
C ASP A 18 7.24 -4.15 -22.03
N GLU A 19 6.44 -3.61 -22.94
CA GLU A 19 6.89 -2.66 -23.97
C GLU A 19 7.54 -1.41 -23.34
N PRO A 20 6.94 -0.75 -22.34
CA PRO A 20 7.61 0.32 -21.59
C PRO A 20 8.97 -0.09 -21.04
N ALA A 21 9.09 -1.25 -20.37
CA ALA A 21 10.37 -1.72 -19.84
C ALA A 21 11.39 -2.04 -20.94
N HIS A 22 10.94 -2.61 -22.07
CA HIS A 22 11.80 -2.88 -23.23
C HIS A 22 12.32 -1.58 -23.84
N ASN A 23 11.43 -0.60 -24.04
CA ASN A 23 11.77 0.72 -24.56
C ASN A 23 12.76 1.44 -23.64
N LEU A 24 12.54 1.36 -22.32
CA LEU A 24 13.36 2.04 -21.32
C LEU A 24 14.73 1.36 -21.11
N LEU A 25 14.74 0.05 -20.89
CA LEU A 25 15.94 -0.68 -20.44
C LEU A 25 16.74 -1.29 -21.60
N THR A 26 16.09 -1.62 -22.72
CA THR A 26 16.76 -2.27 -23.87
C THR A 26 17.00 -1.29 -25.00
N LEU A 27 15.94 -0.64 -25.51
CA LEU A 27 16.05 0.28 -26.64
C LEU A 27 16.60 1.65 -26.24
N LYS A 28 16.51 1.99 -24.94
CA LYS A 28 16.93 3.28 -24.38
C LYS A 28 16.25 4.45 -25.10
N SER A 29 14.94 4.34 -25.28
CA SER A 29 14.11 5.38 -25.88
C SER A 29 14.29 6.70 -25.13
N SER A 30 14.66 7.75 -25.86
CA SER A 30 14.82 9.09 -25.30
C SER A 30 13.48 9.69 -24.85
N GLU A 31 12.36 9.24 -25.42
CA GLU A 31 11.03 9.77 -25.11
C GLU A 31 10.63 9.47 -23.65
N LEU A 32 10.77 8.22 -23.20
CA LEU A 32 10.47 7.85 -21.81
C LEU A 32 11.43 8.54 -20.83
N GLU A 33 12.71 8.67 -21.19
CA GLU A 33 13.67 9.40 -20.37
C GLU A 33 13.32 10.89 -20.26
N GLU A 34 12.82 11.50 -21.35
CA GLU A 34 12.32 12.87 -21.35
C GLU A 34 11.09 13.05 -20.47
N TYR A 35 10.13 12.10 -20.48
CA TYR A 35 8.99 12.14 -19.57
C TYR A 35 9.40 12.05 -18.10
N ILE A 36 10.33 11.13 -17.76
CA ILE A 36 10.85 11.01 -16.39
C ILE A 36 11.52 12.30 -15.97
N ARG A 37 12.33 12.90 -16.84
CA ARG A 37 12.99 14.19 -16.58
C ARG A 37 11.96 15.29 -16.37
N ALA A 38 10.95 15.40 -17.23
CA ALA A 38 9.92 16.43 -17.14
C ALA A 38 9.12 16.34 -15.82
N GLU A 39 8.71 15.14 -15.42
CA GLU A 39 8.02 14.92 -14.13
C GLU A 39 8.88 15.33 -12.94
N VAL A 40 10.18 15.02 -12.94
CA VAL A 40 11.05 15.35 -11.82
C VAL A 40 11.45 16.83 -11.82
N GLN A 41 11.93 17.36 -12.95
CA GLN A 41 12.54 18.69 -13.01
C GLN A 41 11.51 19.79 -13.24
N ASP A 42 10.64 19.59 -14.23
CA ASP A 42 9.74 20.65 -14.70
C ASP A 42 8.47 20.74 -13.84
N ILE A 43 8.10 19.65 -13.16
CA ILE A 43 6.94 19.59 -12.27
C ILE A 43 7.37 19.57 -10.80
N ALA A 44 7.95 18.47 -10.32
CA ALA A 44 8.22 18.30 -8.88
C ALA A 44 9.22 19.33 -8.33
N MET A 45 10.37 19.50 -8.98
CA MET A 45 11.38 20.45 -8.54
C MET A 45 10.97 21.91 -8.79
N ALA A 46 10.17 22.20 -9.81
CA ALA A 46 9.65 23.54 -10.06
C ALA A 46 8.73 24.01 -8.91
N GLU A 47 7.81 23.15 -8.47
CA GLU A 47 6.97 23.40 -7.30
C GLU A 47 7.84 23.63 -6.05
N ILE A 48 8.75 22.71 -5.76
CA ILE A 48 9.67 22.82 -4.63
C ILE A 48 10.45 24.15 -4.62
N ASN A 49 10.98 24.54 -5.78
CA ASN A 49 11.81 25.74 -5.91
C ASN A 49 10.98 27.04 -5.89
N SER A 50 9.66 26.95 -6.04
CA SER A 50 8.73 28.08 -5.86
C SER A 50 8.48 28.43 -4.39
N GLY A 51 9.06 27.65 -3.46
CA GLY A 51 8.81 27.77 -2.02
C GLY A 51 7.65 26.92 -1.53
N ASN A 52 7.02 26.13 -2.41
CA ASN A 52 6.11 25.07 -2.01
C ASN A 52 6.94 23.91 -1.42
N GLU A 53 6.52 23.28 -0.33
CA GLU A 53 7.21 22.11 0.22
C GLU A 53 6.74 20.79 -0.43
N SER A 54 5.77 20.86 -1.33
CA SER A 54 5.24 19.73 -2.13
C SER A 54 5.74 19.75 -3.58
N PRO A 55 5.87 18.59 -4.26
CA PRO A 55 5.68 17.24 -3.73
C PRO A 55 6.91 16.74 -2.97
N TYR A 56 6.70 16.02 -1.87
CA TYR A 56 7.79 15.53 -1.02
C TYR A 56 8.55 14.34 -1.64
N LYS A 57 7.82 13.40 -2.25
CA LYS A 57 8.35 12.11 -2.72
C LYS A 57 7.54 11.57 -3.90
N PHE A 58 8.17 10.71 -4.68
CA PHE A 58 7.48 9.77 -5.56
C PHE A 58 7.24 8.47 -4.79
N TYR A 59 6.09 7.84 -5.00
CA TYR A 59 5.81 6.53 -4.42
C TYR A 59 5.19 5.59 -5.46
N ILE A 60 5.37 4.29 -5.24
CA ILE A 60 4.66 3.22 -5.96
C ILE A 60 4.02 2.28 -4.94
N GLU A 61 2.72 2.11 -5.11
CA GLU A 61 1.90 1.11 -4.42
C GLU A 61 1.77 -0.14 -5.31
N GLU A 62 1.51 -1.29 -4.69
CA GLU A 62 1.24 -2.59 -5.35
C GLU A 62 1.99 -2.79 -6.68
N PHE A 63 3.20 -3.35 -6.60
CA PHE A 63 4.00 -3.67 -7.78
C PHE A 63 4.34 -5.15 -7.83
N GLU A 64 4.45 -5.66 -9.05
CA GLU A 64 4.98 -6.99 -9.31
C GLU A 64 6.52 -6.94 -9.36
N MET A 65 7.18 -7.97 -8.82
CA MET A 65 8.65 -7.93 -8.67
C MET A 65 9.43 -7.96 -9.99
N ASN A 66 8.83 -8.34 -11.11
CA ASN A 66 9.43 -8.14 -12.44
C ASN A 66 9.65 -6.64 -12.74
N HIS A 67 9.00 -5.74 -12.01
CA HIS A 67 9.22 -4.29 -12.08
C HIS A 67 10.45 -3.83 -11.31
N LEU A 68 11.08 -4.64 -10.45
CA LEU A 68 12.24 -4.21 -9.64
C LEU A 68 13.38 -3.57 -10.47
N PRO A 69 13.78 -4.08 -11.64
CA PRO A 69 14.77 -3.41 -12.48
C PRO A 69 14.32 -2.02 -12.93
N CYS A 70 13.04 -1.86 -13.30
CA CYS A 70 12.46 -0.57 -13.68
C CYS A 70 12.37 0.38 -12.48
N ILE A 71 11.97 -0.11 -11.31
CA ILE A 71 11.94 0.65 -10.05
C ILE A 71 13.35 1.15 -9.72
N GLY A 72 14.37 0.29 -9.81
CA GLY A 72 15.76 0.69 -9.58
C GLY A 72 16.25 1.75 -10.58
N TYR A 73 15.89 1.60 -11.86
CA TYR A 73 16.20 2.59 -12.89
C TYR A 73 15.52 3.94 -12.60
N LEU A 74 14.21 3.93 -12.33
CA LEU A 74 13.44 5.14 -12.03
C LEU A 74 13.95 5.85 -10.78
N ASN A 75 14.20 5.12 -9.72
CA ASN A 75 14.76 5.67 -8.48
C ASN A 75 16.11 6.35 -8.72
N LYS A 76 17.00 5.73 -9.51
CA LYS A 76 18.29 6.34 -9.91
C LYS A 76 18.07 7.66 -10.66
N LYS A 77 17.14 7.70 -11.62
CA LYS A 77 16.85 8.90 -12.41
C LYS A 77 16.20 10.01 -11.59
N ILE A 78 15.28 9.68 -10.68
CA ILE A 78 14.70 10.64 -9.73
C ILE A 78 15.80 11.28 -8.88
N ILE A 79 16.72 10.47 -8.33
CA ILE A 79 17.86 10.97 -7.55
C ILE A 79 18.76 11.87 -8.41
N GLU A 80 19.08 11.47 -9.63
CA GLU A 80 19.92 12.24 -10.55
C GLU A 80 19.30 13.61 -10.89
N TYR A 81 18.04 13.60 -11.34
CA TYR A 81 17.35 14.81 -11.81
C TYR A 81 16.94 15.78 -10.69
N SER A 82 16.75 15.27 -9.48
CA SER A 82 16.48 16.08 -8.28
C SER A 82 17.74 16.50 -7.51
N ASN A 83 18.94 16.20 -8.04
CA ASN A 83 20.22 16.43 -7.36
C ASN A 83 20.26 15.82 -5.94
N GLY A 84 19.73 14.61 -5.81
CA GLY A 84 19.67 13.84 -4.58
C GLY A 84 18.58 14.24 -3.60
N ARG A 85 17.75 15.25 -3.91
CA ARG A 85 16.68 15.73 -3.02
C ARG A 85 15.53 14.74 -2.87
N MET A 86 15.16 14.05 -3.95
CA MET A 86 14.06 13.09 -3.98
C MET A 86 14.55 11.67 -4.26
N SER A 87 13.71 10.70 -3.91
CA SER A 87 13.88 9.28 -4.23
C SER A 87 12.50 8.65 -4.41
N LEU A 88 12.47 7.47 -5.01
CA LEU A 88 11.27 6.65 -5.06
C LEU A 88 11.08 5.92 -3.73
N MET A 89 9.86 5.93 -3.23
CA MET A 89 9.41 5.13 -2.11
C MET A 89 8.57 3.96 -2.62
N VAL A 90 8.74 2.79 -2.05
CA VAL A 90 8.06 1.58 -2.51
C VAL A 90 7.29 0.93 -1.36
N ASN A 91 6.07 0.46 -1.66
CA ASN A 91 5.27 -0.29 -0.71
C ASN A 91 5.91 -1.65 -0.40
N TYR A 92 6.36 -1.83 0.83
CA TYR A 92 6.59 -3.11 1.43
C TYR A 92 5.24 -3.74 1.84
N ASN A 93 4.56 -4.34 0.86
CA ASN A 93 3.47 -5.26 1.12
C ASN A 93 4.06 -6.64 1.44
N HIS A 94 3.95 -7.07 2.69
CA HIS A 94 4.66 -8.24 3.21
C HIS A 94 4.39 -9.52 2.38
N ASP A 95 3.13 -9.82 2.08
CA ASP A 95 2.77 -11.06 1.39
C ASP A 95 3.17 -11.04 -0.08
N LEU A 96 3.00 -9.90 -0.75
CA LEU A 96 3.52 -9.73 -2.11
C LEU A 96 5.03 -9.93 -2.11
N VAL A 97 5.77 -9.22 -1.27
CA VAL A 97 7.24 -9.33 -1.25
C VAL A 97 7.71 -10.74 -0.88
N LYS A 98 7.05 -11.39 0.07
CA LYS A 98 7.33 -12.79 0.47
C LYS A 98 7.15 -13.75 -0.70
N ALA A 99 6.09 -13.61 -1.49
CA ALA A 99 5.78 -14.52 -2.59
C ALA A 99 6.91 -14.61 -3.64
N PHE A 100 7.71 -13.55 -3.77
CA PHE A 100 8.76 -13.47 -4.79
C PHE A 100 10.16 -13.76 -4.28
N ILE A 101 10.35 -13.93 -2.98
CA ILE A 101 11.66 -14.25 -2.43
C ILE A 101 12.04 -15.69 -2.79
N PRO A 102 13.22 -15.93 -3.37
CA PRO A 102 13.65 -17.27 -3.72
C PRO A 102 13.58 -18.21 -2.52
N ASN A 103 12.84 -19.31 -2.67
CA ASN A 103 12.61 -20.31 -1.63
C ASN A 103 11.89 -19.79 -0.37
N SER A 104 11.07 -18.74 -0.47
CA SER A 104 10.27 -18.22 0.64
C SER A 104 9.29 -19.24 1.25
N TRP A 105 8.92 -20.26 0.47
CA TRP A 105 8.14 -21.41 0.94
C TRP A 105 8.91 -22.43 1.80
N GLN A 106 10.25 -22.38 1.78
CA GLN A 106 11.14 -23.35 2.44
C GLN A 106 11.92 -22.69 3.58
N LYS A 107 11.93 -21.36 3.65
CA LYS A 107 12.66 -20.57 4.63
C LYS A 107 11.72 -19.56 5.25
N LEU A 108 11.88 -19.32 6.54
CA LEU A 108 11.19 -18.23 7.22
C LEU A 108 11.51 -16.92 6.53
N PHE A 109 10.46 -16.18 6.19
CA PHE A 109 10.59 -14.87 5.60
C PHE A 109 11.21 -13.91 6.62
N SER A 110 12.30 -13.24 6.24
CA SER A 110 13.09 -12.43 7.17
C SER A 110 13.36 -11.02 6.66
N PRO A 111 13.59 -10.06 7.57
CA PRO A 111 13.94 -8.69 7.20
C PRO A 111 15.19 -8.58 6.31
N GLN A 112 16.17 -9.49 6.46
CA GLN A 112 17.36 -9.54 5.62
C GLN A 112 17.03 -9.84 4.16
N GLN A 113 16.00 -10.65 3.90
CA GLN A 113 15.57 -10.94 2.55
C GLN A 113 14.92 -9.71 1.92
N VAL A 114 14.09 -8.95 2.66
CA VAL A 114 13.54 -7.68 2.14
C VAL A 114 14.66 -6.69 1.84
N LYS A 115 15.61 -6.51 2.75
CA LYS A 115 16.77 -5.64 2.50
C LYS A 115 17.47 -6.03 1.20
N LYS A 116 17.83 -7.31 1.04
CA LYS A 116 18.57 -7.78 -0.12
C LYS A 116 17.77 -7.67 -1.43
N TYR A 117 16.53 -8.14 -1.43
CA TYR A 117 15.74 -8.34 -2.65
C TYR A 117 14.90 -7.12 -3.05
N LEU A 118 14.63 -6.19 -2.14
CA LEU A 118 13.89 -4.96 -2.41
C LEU A 118 14.75 -3.70 -2.26
N ILE A 119 15.33 -3.47 -1.09
CA ILE A 119 16.04 -2.20 -0.80
C ILE A 119 17.34 -2.11 -1.59
N ASP A 120 18.23 -3.09 -1.45
CA ASP A 120 19.55 -3.10 -2.07
C ASP A 120 19.45 -3.24 -3.60
N SER A 121 18.48 -4.02 -4.08
CA SER A 121 18.30 -4.30 -5.52
C SER A 121 17.80 -3.08 -6.30
N ALA A 122 16.90 -2.28 -5.72
CA ALA A 122 16.35 -1.08 -6.32
C ALA A 122 17.03 0.22 -5.82
N GLY A 123 18.02 0.11 -4.93
CA GLY A 123 18.75 1.25 -4.37
C GLY A 123 17.86 2.20 -3.57
N LEU A 124 16.82 1.67 -2.92
CA LEU A 124 15.82 2.48 -2.21
C LEU A 124 16.46 3.18 -1.02
N ARG A 125 16.03 4.43 -0.79
CA ARG A 125 16.43 5.22 0.38
C ARG A 125 15.35 5.28 1.44
N GLU A 126 14.17 4.77 1.14
CA GLU A 126 12.96 4.85 1.95
C GLU A 126 11.96 3.81 1.46
N ILE A 127 11.18 3.27 2.37
CA ILE A 127 10.07 2.35 2.07
C ILE A 127 8.81 2.86 2.77
N PHE A 128 7.64 2.40 2.35
CA PHE A 128 6.45 2.46 3.20
C PHE A 128 5.89 1.07 3.36
N THR A 129 5.06 0.84 4.37
CA THR A 129 4.31 -0.41 4.53
C THR A 129 2.86 -0.06 4.74
N GLU A 130 1.97 -0.97 4.40
CA GLU A 130 0.55 -0.84 4.63
C GLU A 130 0.03 -2.06 5.40
N CYS A 131 -1.09 -1.86 6.09
CA CYS A 131 -1.80 -2.98 6.69
C CYS A 131 -3.30 -2.66 6.69
N TYR A 132 -4.08 -3.53 6.05
CA TYR A 132 -5.54 -3.52 6.16
C TYR A 132 -5.97 -4.33 7.39
N ASN A 133 -5.66 -3.77 8.57
CA ASN A 133 -5.83 -4.44 9.86
C ASN A 133 -7.25 -4.35 10.42
N LEU A 134 -8.17 -3.62 9.79
CA LEU A 134 -9.55 -3.46 10.25
C LEU A 134 -10.51 -4.10 9.25
N GLU A 135 -10.66 -5.42 9.40
CA GLU A 135 -11.52 -6.22 8.55
C GLU A 135 -13.00 -5.95 8.82
N GLY A 136 -13.85 -6.19 7.83
CA GLY A 136 -15.29 -6.27 8.00
C GLY A 136 -15.72 -7.67 8.42
N TRP A 137 -16.77 -7.74 9.21
CA TRP A 137 -17.42 -8.97 9.61
C TRP A 137 -17.97 -9.68 8.38
N ARG A 138 -17.67 -10.97 8.30
CA ARG A 138 -18.18 -11.84 7.25
C ARG A 138 -18.56 -13.18 7.87
N ASP A 139 -19.82 -13.54 7.68
CA ASP A 139 -20.26 -14.91 7.85
C ASP A 139 -19.86 -15.68 6.57
N ASP A 140 -19.06 -16.73 6.70
CA ASP A 140 -18.73 -17.58 5.56
C ASP A 140 -19.46 -18.92 5.67
N GLU A 141 -19.92 -19.45 4.53
CA GLU A 141 -20.64 -20.73 4.48
C GLU A 141 -19.73 -21.94 4.78
N HIS A 142 -18.46 -21.72 5.15
CA HIS A 142 -17.42 -22.73 5.32
C HIS A 142 -16.74 -22.72 6.71
N GLY A 143 -17.20 -21.90 7.65
CA GLY A 143 -16.81 -21.99 9.07
C GLY A 143 -15.49 -21.30 9.45
N GLY A 144 -14.99 -20.39 8.61
CA GLY A 144 -13.84 -19.51 8.85
C GLY A 144 -14.24 -18.03 8.91
N GLY A 145 -15.45 -17.73 9.38
CA GLY A 145 -16.02 -16.38 9.43
C GLY A 145 -15.05 -15.40 10.10
N ARG A 146 -14.94 -14.19 9.51
CA ARG A 146 -14.12 -13.12 10.09
C ARG A 146 -14.98 -12.32 11.04
N GLU A 147 -14.61 -12.30 12.31
CA GLU A 147 -15.27 -11.49 13.31
C GLU A 147 -14.71 -10.07 13.29
N SER A 148 -15.58 -9.07 13.18
CA SER A 148 -15.24 -7.66 13.31
C SER A 148 -16.22 -6.93 14.21
N TYR A 149 -15.69 -6.06 15.06
CA TYR A 149 -16.48 -5.33 16.04
C TYR A 149 -16.24 -3.82 16.03
N VAL A 150 -17.19 -3.09 16.60
CA VAL A 150 -17.12 -1.66 16.94
C VAL A 150 -17.68 -1.45 18.35
N PRO A 151 -17.28 -0.39 19.07
CA PRO A 151 -17.80 -0.16 20.42
C PRO A 151 -19.28 0.28 20.37
N THR A 152 -20.07 -0.10 21.38
CA THR A 152 -21.48 0.31 21.52
C THR A 152 -21.67 1.83 21.62
N THR A 153 -20.62 2.57 21.94
CA THR A 153 -20.58 4.04 21.99
C THR A 153 -20.58 4.70 20.61
N LEU A 154 -20.29 3.96 19.53
CA LEU A 154 -20.35 4.50 18.17
C LEU A 154 -21.80 4.85 17.79
N TYR A 155 -22.00 6.09 17.32
CA TYR A 155 -23.30 6.65 16.98
C TYR A 155 -23.86 6.03 15.69
N ASN A 156 -24.40 4.83 15.80
CA ASN A 156 -25.39 4.28 14.86
C ASN A 156 -26.42 3.47 15.66
N ARG A 157 -27.64 3.29 15.15
CA ARG A 157 -28.70 2.58 15.90
C ARG A 157 -28.70 1.07 15.69
N GLN A 158 -28.02 0.56 14.66
CA GLN A 158 -28.10 -0.84 14.26
C GLN A 158 -26.84 -1.63 14.64
N ASN A 159 -27.03 -2.90 14.97
CA ASN A 159 -25.95 -3.77 15.45
C ASN A 159 -25.02 -4.25 14.32
N TYR A 160 -25.35 -4.00 13.04
CA TYR A 160 -24.52 -4.30 11.87
C TYR A 160 -25.10 -3.52 10.68
N GLN A 161 -24.31 -2.66 10.01
CA GLN A 161 -24.83 -1.85 8.90
C GLN A 161 -23.79 -1.58 7.82
N ILE A 162 -23.79 -2.45 6.82
CA ILE A 162 -22.95 -2.36 5.62
C ILE A 162 -23.10 -1.04 4.86
N LEU A 163 -24.31 -0.47 4.82
CA LEU A 163 -24.59 0.79 4.11
C LEU A 163 -23.98 2.02 4.80
N ASP A 164 -23.66 1.91 6.09
CA ASP A 164 -23.00 2.98 6.85
C ASP A 164 -21.46 2.80 6.80
N GLY A 165 -20.96 1.86 5.99
CA GLY A 165 -19.54 1.53 5.90
C GLY A 165 -18.98 0.77 7.11
N ILE A 166 -19.87 0.29 8.00
CA ILE A 166 -19.50 -0.43 9.22
C ILE A 166 -20.08 -1.85 9.15
N PRO A 167 -19.48 -2.74 8.34
CA PRO A 167 -19.80 -4.16 8.38
C PRO A 167 -19.19 -4.77 9.65
N ALA A 168 -19.64 -4.40 10.84
CA ALA A 168 -19.09 -4.90 12.11
C ALA A 168 -20.18 -4.94 13.19
N TYR A 169 -20.07 -5.88 14.13
CA TYR A 169 -21.02 -5.99 15.24
C TYR A 169 -20.64 -5.14 16.44
N LYS A 170 -21.63 -4.68 17.22
CA LYS A 170 -21.32 -3.92 18.42
C LYS A 170 -20.85 -4.82 19.57
N LYS A 171 -19.85 -4.34 20.31
CA LYS A 171 -19.39 -4.91 21.59
C LYS A 171 -19.37 -3.83 22.68
N GLN A 172 -19.55 -4.24 23.93
CA GLN A 172 -19.31 -3.31 25.04
C GLN A 172 -17.86 -2.84 25.02
N PRO A 173 -17.54 -1.61 25.48
CA PRO A 173 -16.20 -1.05 25.35
C PRO A 173 -15.10 -1.98 25.87
N ALA A 174 -15.27 -2.58 27.05
CA ALA A 174 -14.28 -3.52 27.59
C ALA A 174 -14.04 -4.74 26.68
N ASP A 175 -15.11 -5.35 26.16
CA ASP A 175 -15.00 -6.51 25.26
C ASP A 175 -14.41 -6.13 23.89
N TYR A 176 -14.66 -4.90 23.45
CA TYR A 176 -14.10 -4.35 22.21
C TYR A 176 -12.60 -4.05 22.37
N ASP A 177 -12.19 -3.47 23.50
CA ASP A 177 -10.79 -3.18 23.83
C ASP A 177 -9.97 -4.49 23.91
N ASP A 178 -10.51 -5.52 24.58
CA ASP A 178 -9.88 -6.85 24.62
C ASP A 178 -9.77 -7.47 23.22
N TRP A 179 -10.83 -7.33 22.40
CA TRP A 179 -10.82 -7.83 21.03
C TRP A 179 -9.80 -7.10 20.15
N ILE A 180 -9.79 -5.77 20.13
CA ILE A 180 -8.90 -4.99 19.24
C ILE A 180 -7.43 -5.21 19.62
N GLN A 181 -7.12 -5.32 20.92
CA GLN A 181 -5.78 -5.67 21.40
C GLN A 181 -5.39 -7.06 20.88
N ASN A 182 -6.24 -8.06 21.07
CA ASN A 182 -6.00 -9.42 20.58
C ASN A 182 -5.85 -9.46 19.05
N HIS A 183 -6.66 -8.69 18.33
CA HIS A 183 -6.65 -8.60 16.87
C HIS A 183 -5.35 -7.97 16.34
N PHE A 184 -4.81 -6.98 17.03
CA PHE A 184 -3.54 -6.35 16.64
C PHE A 184 -2.31 -7.15 17.06
N ASP A 185 -2.38 -7.90 18.16
CA ASP A 185 -1.26 -8.66 18.71
C ASP A 185 -1.11 -10.07 18.10
N ASN A 186 -2.22 -10.79 17.92
CA ASN A 186 -2.20 -12.22 17.65
C ASN A 186 -2.40 -12.54 16.17
N TYR A 187 -1.72 -13.59 15.72
CA TYR A 187 -1.73 -13.99 14.31
C TYR A 187 -3.05 -14.72 14.04
N GLY A 188 -3.98 -14.06 13.36
CA GLY A 188 -5.22 -14.67 12.87
C GLY A 188 -5.00 -15.44 11.56
N GLU A 189 -6.02 -16.18 11.12
CA GLU A 189 -5.98 -16.95 9.86
C GLU A 189 -6.01 -16.05 8.60
N THR A 190 -6.32 -14.76 8.75
CA THR A 190 -6.60 -13.85 7.64
C THR A 190 -5.76 -12.58 7.74
N GLY A 191 -4.57 -12.61 7.14
CA GLY A 191 -3.70 -11.45 7.05
C GLY A 191 -2.79 -11.25 8.26
N LEU A 192 -1.70 -10.53 8.04
CA LEU A 192 -0.68 -10.28 9.06
C LEU A 192 -1.21 -9.23 10.03
N ASN A 193 -1.10 -9.49 11.33
CA ASN A 193 -1.53 -8.53 12.33
C ASN A 193 -0.65 -7.27 12.34
N LEU A 194 -1.23 -6.17 12.80
CA LEU A 194 -0.60 -4.85 12.78
C LEU A 194 0.76 -4.84 13.51
N ARG A 195 0.84 -5.47 14.68
CA ARG A 195 2.07 -5.53 15.46
C ARG A 195 3.21 -6.20 14.68
N HIS A 196 2.93 -7.33 14.04
CA HIS A 196 3.92 -8.06 13.27
C HIS A 196 4.44 -7.21 12.11
N ILE A 197 3.56 -6.60 11.33
CA ILE A 197 3.94 -5.71 10.22
C ILE A 197 4.82 -4.57 10.70
N LEU A 198 4.43 -3.90 11.78
CA LEU A 198 5.19 -2.78 12.33
C LEU A 198 6.57 -3.20 12.86
N GLN A 199 6.65 -4.31 13.61
CA GLN A 199 7.92 -4.85 14.12
C GLN A 199 8.85 -5.31 12.99
N PHE A 200 8.28 -5.94 11.97
CA PHE A 200 9.04 -6.40 10.80
C PHE A 200 9.56 -5.20 10.02
N SER A 201 8.74 -4.18 9.81
CA SER A 201 9.11 -2.95 9.08
C SER A 201 10.19 -2.15 9.81
N ASP A 202 10.12 -2.03 11.14
CA ASP A 202 11.21 -1.47 11.96
C ASP A 202 12.50 -2.26 11.78
N SER A 203 12.43 -3.60 11.80
CA SER A 203 13.60 -4.46 11.59
C SER A 203 14.22 -4.28 10.21
N VAL A 204 13.39 -4.20 9.16
CA VAL A 204 13.83 -3.91 7.78
C VAL A 204 14.49 -2.54 7.70
N SER A 205 13.83 -1.51 8.25
CA SER A 205 14.33 -0.13 8.31
C SER A 205 15.70 -0.04 8.96
N ARG A 206 15.88 -0.65 10.14
CA ARG A 206 17.17 -0.66 10.85
C ARG A 206 18.26 -1.41 10.09
N LEU A 207 17.94 -2.56 9.51
CA LEU A 207 18.92 -3.35 8.75
C LEU A 207 19.31 -2.68 7.43
N GLY A 208 18.35 -2.06 6.76
CA GLY A 208 18.54 -1.32 5.51
C GLY A 208 19.16 0.06 5.73
N ASN A 209 19.10 0.58 6.95
CA ASN A 209 19.37 1.98 7.26
C ASN A 209 18.54 2.93 6.37
N VAL A 210 17.25 2.62 6.22
CA VAL A 210 16.28 3.41 5.46
C VAL A 210 15.05 3.66 6.32
N PRO A 211 14.52 4.90 6.41
CA PRO A 211 13.26 5.14 7.10
C PRO A 211 12.11 4.36 6.46
N PHE A 212 11.10 4.04 7.27
CA PHE A 212 9.83 3.51 6.79
C PHE A 212 8.67 4.46 7.14
N GLN A 213 7.74 4.60 6.21
CA GLN A 213 6.45 5.26 6.41
C GLN A 213 5.36 4.20 6.64
N PHE A 214 4.28 4.57 7.31
CA PHE A 214 3.12 3.69 7.47
C PHE A 214 1.89 4.25 6.75
N LEU A 215 1.36 3.48 5.81
CA LEU A 215 0.12 3.75 5.10
C LEU A 215 -1.05 3.15 5.88
N HIS A 216 -1.82 4.01 6.54
CA HIS A 216 -2.99 3.60 7.32
C HIS A 216 -4.16 3.23 6.43
N GLN A 217 -4.90 2.19 6.81
CA GLN A 217 -6.27 2.01 6.35
C GLN A 217 -7.10 3.23 6.76
N ALA A 218 -7.73 3.87 5.78
CA ALA A 218 -8.55 5.07 5.96
C ALA A 218 -9.86 5.01 5.16
N HIS A 219 -10.23 3.81 4.72
CA HIS A 219 -11.45 3.59 3.93
C HIS A 219 -11.96 2.17 4.11
N LEU A 220 -13.28 2.01 3.93
CA LEU A 220 -13.94 0.73 3.71
C LEU A 220 -13.60 0.18 2.32
N TRP A 221 -13.61 -1.15 2.19
CA TRP A 221 -13.47 -1.80 0.90
C TRP A 221 -14.23 -3.12 0.87
N MET A 222 -14.91 -3.41 -0.24
CA MET A 222 -15.75 -4.59 -0.36
C MET A 222 -15.56 -5.26 -1.72
N ALA A 223 -15.03 -6.48 -1.70
CA ALA A 223 -14.99 -7.36 -2.85
C ALA A 223 -15.45 -8.77 -2.48
N LYS A 224 -15.72 -9.61 -3.48
CA LYS A 224 -16.08 -11.00 -3.22
C LYS A 224 -14.93 -11.71 -2.49
N GLY A 225 -15.17 -12.05 -1.22
CA GLY A 225 -14.22 -12.79 -0.39
C GLY A 225 -13.32 -11.94 0.51
N HIS A 226 -13.35 -10.61 0.39
CA HIS A 226 -12.52 -9.73 1.21
C HIS A 226 -13.28 -8.42 1.51
N MET A 227 -13.34 -8.08 2.79
CA MET A 227 -14.16 -6.98 3.31
C MET A 227 -13.36 -6.24 4.38
N LEU A 228 -13.33 -4.92 4.28
CA LEU A 228 -12.72 -4.00 5.21
C LEU A 228 -13.79 -3.04 5.71
N LYS A 229 -13.78 -2.72 6.99
CA LYS A 229 -14.68 -1.71 7.55
C LYS A 229 -14.07 -0.31 7.43
N GLU A 230 -14.92 0.71 7.44
CA GLU A 230 -14.48 2.08 7.67
C GLU A 230 -13.91 2.18 9.11
N PRO A 231 -12.65 2.59 9.28
CA PRO A 231 -12.08 2.80 10.61
C PRO A 231 -12.80 3.91 11.37
N THR A 232 -12.92 3.80 12.69
CA THR A 232 -13.32 4.97 13.50
C THR A 232 -12.14 5.96 13.65
N ASN A 233 -12.43 7.20 14.03
CA ASN A 233 -11.39 8.19 14.32
C ASN A 233 -10.42 7.71 15.41
N GLU A 234 -10.93 7.03 16.43
CA GLU A 234 -10.13 6.44 17.51
C GLU A 234 -9.26 5.28 17.01
N GLU A 235 -9.76 4.45 16.11
CA GLU A 235 -8.96 3.38 15.49
C GLU A 235 -7.84 3.95 14.60
N MET A 236 -8.14 4.99 13.81
CA MET A 236 -7.12 5.70 13.04
C MET A 236 -6.05 6.30 13.96
N ALA A 237 -6.46 6.98 15.04
CA ALA A 237 -5.54 7.56 16.01
C ALA A 237 -4.70 6.48 16.71
N LEU A 238 -5.29 5.35 17.10
CA LEU A 238 -4.59 4.23 17.73
C LEU A 238 -3.54 3.66 16.78
N THR A 239 -3.91 3.32 15.55
CA THR A 239 -2.97 2.74 14.58
C THR A 239 -1.84 3.70 14.24
N ALA A 240 -2.12 5.01 14.10
CA ALA A 240 -1.13 6.08 13.93
C ALA A 240 -0.11 6.11 15.08
N ASN A 241 -0.60 6.14 16.32
CA ASN A 241 0.26 6.16 17.50
C ASN A 241 1.10 4.88 17.62
N LEU A 242 0.54 3.72 17.30
CA LEU A 242 1.28 2.46 17.27
C LEU A 242 2.39 2.50 16.21
N ALA A 243 2.08 2.92 14.98
CA ALA A 243 3.06 3.00 13.90
C ALA A 243 4.26 3.89 14.27
N ILE A 244 4.00 5.08 14.81
CA ILE A 244 5.03 6.00 15.30
C ILE A 244 5.84 5.37 16.44
N SER A 245 5.17 4.70 17.39
CA SER A 245 5.83 4.03 18.52
C SER A 245 6.76 2.90 18.07
N TYR A 246 6.43 2.21 16.98
CA TYR A 246 7.29 1.22 16.33
C TYR A 246 8.34 1.83 15.41
N GLY A 247 8.42 3.15 15.28
CA GLY A 247 9.52 3.84 14.64
C GLY A 247 9.25 4.37 13.23
N ALA A 248 7.99 4.34 12.76
CA ALA A 248 7.60 4.97 11.51
C ALA A 248 8.01 6.44 11.50
N LYS A 249 8.47 6.95 10.34
CA LYS A 249 8.95 8.33 10.18
C LYS A 249 7.91 9.29 9.64
N GLY A 250 6.68 8.82 9.54
CA GLY A 250 5.56 9.54 8.97
C GLY A 250 4.46 8.57 8.58
N LEU A 251 3.32 9.19 8.29
CA LEU A 251 2.06 8.51 8.06
C LEU A 251 1.56 8.90 6.68
N MET A 252 1.01 7.92 5.99
CA MET A 252 0.33 8.10 4.71
C MET A 252 -1.10 7.58 4.88
N TYR A 253 -2.02 8.05 4.06
CA TYR A 253 -3.36 7.50 3.99
C TYR A 253 -3.83 7.51 2.54
N PHE A 254 -4.52 6.44 2.15
CA PHE A 254 -5.15 6.35 0.84
C PHE A 254 -6.57 6.86 0.95
N ALA A 255 -6.82 8.07 0.43
CA ALA A 255 -8.16 8.56 0.22
C ALA A 255 -8.62 8.11 -1.17
N TRP A 256 -9.37 7.01 -1.24
CA TRP A 256 -10.14 6.72 -2.46
C TRP A 256 -11.13 7.86 -2.60
N GLY A 257 -11.13 8.56 -3.74
CA GLY A 257 -12.15 9.57 -4.00
C GLY A 257 -13.50 8.86 -4.03
N SER A 258 -14.22 8.83 -2.90
CA SER A 258 -15.60 8.35 -2.87
C SER A 258 -16.30 9.12 -3.97
N SER A 259 -16.79 8.43 -5.00
CA SER A 259 -17.62 9.09 -5.99
C SER A 259 -18.81 9.63 -5.21
N ASN A 260 -18.77 10.94 -4.95
CA ASN A 260 -19.84 11.65 -4.33
C ASN A 260 -20.91 11.74 -5.43
N SER A 261 -21.58 10.62 -5.68
CA SER A 261 -22.62 10.46 -6.70
C SER A 261 -23.88 11.26 -6.37
N THR A 262 -23.77 12.22 -5.45
CA THR A 262 -24.76 13.24 -5.13
C THR A 262 -24.33 14.68 -5.43
N TYR A 263 -23.14 14.95 -5.98
CA TYR A 263 -22.86 16.29 -6.56
C TYR A 263 -22.09 16.21 -7.88
N ASP A 264 -22.83 16.60 -8.93
CA ASP A 264 -22.43 16.86 -10.32
C ASP A 264 -22.56 15.70 -11.34
N THR A 265 -23.76 15.60 -11.91
CA THR A 265 -24.10 14.72 -13.04
C THR A 265 -23.63 15.26 -14.41
N ALA A 266 -22.73 16.24 -14.46
CA ALA A 266 -22.34 16.87 -15.72
C ALA A 266 -20.83 16.73 -16.01
N ARG A 267 -20.34 15.50 -16.18
CA ARG A 267 -19.25 15.17 -17.13
C ARG A 267 -18.84 13.70 -17.05
N VAL A 268 -19.32 12.92 -18.02
CA VAL A 268 -18.62 11.70 -18.46
C VAL A 268 -18.67 11.70 -19.98
N ASP A 269 -17.66 12.30 -20.62
CA ASP A 269 -17.29 11.97 -21.99
C ASP A 269 -16.13 10.98 -21.97
N SER A 270 -16.35 9.88 -22.69
CA SER A 270 -15.71 8.59 -22.52
C SER A 270 -14.53 8.37 -23.46
N THR A 271 -13.53 9.25 -23.47
CA THR A 271 -12.28 9.07 -24.25
C THR A 271 -11.02 9.70 -23.62
N GLY A 272 -10.99 9.95 -22.31
CA GLY A 272 -9.82 10.55 -21.65
C GLY A 272 -8.63 9.57 -21.48
N PRO A 273 -7.37 10.05 -21.53
CA PRO A 273 -6.20 9.25 -21.21
C PRO A 273 -6.26 8.76 -19.76
N VAL A 274 -5.46 7.73 -19.44
CA VAL A 274 -5.28 7.19 -18.07
C VAL A 274 -5.17 8.35 -17.07
N ILE A 275 -6.21 8.51 -16.24
CA ILE A 275 -6.24 9.54 -15.20
C ILE A 275 -5.42 9.00 -14.03
N CYS A 276 -4.14 9.41 -13.95
CA CYS A 276 -3.36 9.26 -12.73
C CYS A 276 -3.96 10.18 -11.67
N SER A 277 -4.71 9.65 -10.71
CA SER A 277 -5.13 10.41 -9.54
C SER A 277 -3.89 10.69 -8.68
N ARG A 278 -3.52 11.96 -8.53
CA ARG A 278 -2.48 12.37 -7.57
C ARG A 278 -3.02 12.15 -6.16
N GLY A 279 -2.55 11.11 -5.49
CA GLY A 279 -2.75 10.97 -4.04
C GLY A 279 -1.97 12.08 -3.32
N LEU A 280 -2.66 12.92 -2.57
CA LEU A 280 -2.02 13.92 -1.71
C LEU A 280 -1.55 13.22 -0.43
N VAL A 281 -0.23 13.17 -0.22
CA VAL A 281 0.35 12.81 1.08
C VAL A 281 0.31 14.07 1.95
N ASN A 282 -0.66 14.16 2.87
CA ASN A 282 -0.74 15.27 3.79
C ASN A 282 -0.02 14.90 5.10
N THR A 283 1.11 15.55 5.40
CA THR A 283 1.89 15.31 6.62
C THR A 283 1.70 16.38 7.70
N ASP A 284 0.74 17.28 7.54
CA ASP A 284 0.54 18.38 8.48
C ASP A 284 -0.20 17.93 9.75
N TYR A 285 0.52 17.24 10.63
CA TYR A 285 0.25 17.26 12.07
C TYR A 285 1.33 18.10 12.76
N THR A 286 1.32 19.41 12.48
CA THR A 286 1.94 20.34 13.43
C THR A 286 0.89 20.61 14.51
N PRO A 287 1.13 20.28 15.79
CA PRO A 287 0.20 20.66 16.85
C PRO A 287 0.05 22.17 16.83
N ALA A 288 -1.19 22.67 16.70
CA ALA A 288 -1.48 24.07 16.95
C ALA A 288 -1.08 24.36 18.41
N GLY A 289 -0.04 25.17 18.58
CA GLY A 289 0.32 25.76 19.88
C GLY A 289 -0.66 26.82 20.33
#